data_AF-A0A382YAT1-F1
#
_entry.id   AF-A0A382YAT1-F1
#
_cell.length_a   1.000
_cell.length_b   1.000
_cell.length_c   1.000
_cell.angle_alpha   90.00
_cell.angle_beta   90.00
_cell.angle_gamma   90.00
#
_symmetry.space_group_name_H-M   'P 1'
#
loop_
_entity.id
_entity.type
_entity.pdbx_description
1 polymer ?
#
loop_
_entity_poly.entity_id
_entity_poly.type
_entity_poly.pdbx_seq_one_letter_code
_entity_poly.pdbx_strand_id
1 'polypeptide(L)'
;GVPMSSFHRHLSLLRASMVCILIALPQVAAAQSVAEVKEETSTSAWQGSAIAYRQSMGVQGLWKSATPTWNPSFVHSLTLEPQWNITESTSVSSELSMASELTQSDWTTDRIYLSDMTLRGTFSNALTSSLLQTTTHINLGVRLPTSKPSRASSLIMAPSLGVITERSFAVAKGLKLSLDLSVSRPMHSYTTGSLQGSPIDGCSSPGCRELMQIPTRNTRLIFEESIQAQLQLFEHTVMTAYVGAGQGLLHSLSPSPLVSFEPDH
;
A
#
# COMPACT_ATOMS: atom_id res chain seq x y z
N GLY A 1 21.79 11.06 19.35
CA GLY A 1 20.36 11.37 19.44
C GLY A 1 20.06 12.51 18.50
N VAL A 2 19.11 12.36 17.60
CA VAL A 2 18.67 13.46 16.72
C VAL A 2 17.76 14.37 17.56
N PRO A 3 17.93 15.70 17.55
CA PRO A 3 17.12 16.61 18.35
C PRO A 3 15.65 16.54 17.90
N MET A 4 14.75 16.25 18.85
CA MET A 4 13.28 16.18 18.65
C MET A 4 12.68 17.45 18.03
N SER A 5 13.40 18.57 18.02
CA SER A 5 12.93 19.86 17.50
C SER A 5 12.82 19.92 15.96
N SER A 6 13.52 19.06 15.22
CA SER A 6 13.42 19.03 13.75
C SER A 6 12.18 18.27 13.24
N PHE A 7 11.68 17.30 14.01
CA PHE A 7 10.52 16.49 13.65
C PHE A 7 9.21 17.29 13.67
N HIS A 8 9.09 18.27 14.57
CA HIS A 8 7.91 19.14 14.63
C HIS A 8 7.80 20.14 13.47
N ARG A 9 8.92 20.58 12.89
CA ARG A 9 8.90 21.57 11.79
C ARG A 9 8.50 20.98 10.44
N HIS A 10 8.80 19.71 10.18
CA HIS A 10 8.34 19.03 8.96
C HIS A 10 6.86 18.60 9.06
N LEU A 11 6.38 18.24 10.24
CA LEU A 11 4.98 17.90 10.46
C LEU A 11 4.04 19.11 10.32
N SER A 12 4.50 20.32 10.65
CA SER A 12 3.68 21.54 10.56
C SER A 12 3.52 22.06 9.13
N LEU A 13 4.52 21.87 8.25
CA LEU A 13 4.45 22.27 6.83
C LEU A 13 3.55 21.33 6.01
N LEU A 14 3.54 20.03 6.30
CA LEU A 14 2.60 19.07 5.67
C LEU A 14 1.15 19.31 6.11
N ARG A 15 0.91 19.64 7.38
CA ARG A 15 -0.43 20.02 7.88
C ARG A 15 -0.99 21.28 7.21
N ALA A 16 -0.14 22.26 6.88
CA ALA A 16 -0.59 23.52 6.28
C ALA A 16 -0.96 23.38 4.79
N SER A 17 -0.33 22.46 4.04
CA SER A 17 -0.63 22.26 2.62
C SER A 17 -1.88 21.37 2.40
N MET A 18 -2.10 20.38 3.28
CA MET A 18 -3.19 19.40 3.10
C MET A 18 -4.57 19.91 3.57
N VAL A 19 -4.61 20.86 4.51
CA VAL A 19 -5.86 21.44 5.02
C VAL A 19 -6.48 22.44 4.03
N CYS A 20 -5.70 23.07 3.15
CA CYS A 20 -6.20 24.08 2.22
C CYS A 20 -6.90 23.53 0.97
N ILE A 21 -6.67 22.26 0.59
CA ILE A 21 -7.31 21.67 -0.60
C ILE A 21 -8.74 21.18 -0.31
N LEU A 22 -9.09 20.94 0.97
CA LEU A 22 -10.41 20.42 1.35
C LEU A 22 -11.46 21.49 1.67
N ILE A 23 -11.08 22.77 1.81
CA ILE A 23 -11.99 23.84 2.31
C ILE A 23 -12.54 24.74 1.19
N ALA A 24 -12.05 24.68 -0.05
CA ALA A 24 -12.36 25.69 -1.08
C ALA A 24 -13.17 25.18 -2.29
N LEU A 25 -14.06 24.18 -2.13
CA LEU A 25 -15.01 23.82 -3.19
C LEU A 25 -16.42 24.37 -2.88
N PRO A 26 -17.00 25.22 -3.75
CA PRO A 26 -18.36 25.71 -3.58
C PRO A 26 -19.36 24.56 -3.63
N GLN A 27 -20.23 24.47 -2.63
CA GLN A 27 -21.32 23.50 -2.57
C GLN A 27 -22.37 23.86 -3.63
N VAL A 28 -22.33 23.20 -4.79
CA VAL A 28 -23.46 23.19 -5.72
C VAL A 28 -24.41 22.09 -5.26
N ALA A 29 -25.44 22.49 -4.52
CA ALA A 29 -26.50 21.59 -4.07
C ALA A 29 -27.48 21.30 -5.22
N ALA A 30 -27.33 20.12 -5.84
CA ALA A 30 -28.36 19.55 -6.70
C ALA A 30 -28.99 18.36 -5.96
N ALA A 31 -30.15 18.59 -5.34
CA ALA A 31 -30.95 17.57 -4.69
C ALA A 31 -31.83 16.88 -5.75
N GLN A 32 -31.52 15.63 -6.08
CA GLN A 32 -32.46 14.70 -6.73
C GLN A 32 -32.66 13.51 -5.80
N SER A 33 -33.82 13.46 -5.17
CA SER A 33 -34.25 12.33 -4.34
C SER A 33 -34.84 11.24 -5.23
N VAL A 34 -34.04 10.23 -5.56
CA VAL A 34 -34.55 8.97 -6.12
C VAL A 34 -34.78 8.03 -4.94
N ALA A 35 -36.03 7.60 -4.76
CA ALA A 35 -36.39 6.61 -3.76
C ALA A 35 -35.82 5.26 -4.18
N GLU A 36 -34.77 4.82 -3.48
CA GLU A 36 -34.08 3.55 -3.71
C GLU A 36 -34.84 2.43 -2.99
N VAL A 37 -35.34 1.47 -3.77
CA VAL A 37 -35.90 0.22 -3.26
C VAL A 37 -34.75 -0.59 -2.69
N LYS A 38 -34.64 -0.68 -1.36
CA LYS A 38 -33.70 -1.58 -0.68
C LYS A 38 -34.14 -3.02 -0.92
N GLU A 39 -33.60 -3.67 -1.93
CA GLU A 39 -33.51 -5.13 -1.91
C GLU A 39 -32.49 -5.51 -0.83
N GLU A 40 -32.94 -6.24 0.18
CA GLU A 40 -32.06 -6.90 1.16
C GLU A 40 -31.32 -8.04 0.46
N THR A 41 -30.32 -7.70 -0.35
CA THR A 41 -29.37 -8.70 -0.85
C THR A 41 -28.54 -9.17 0.32
N SER A 42 -28.72 -10.42 0.74
CA SER A 42 -27.87 -11.05 1.73
C SER A 42 -26.42 -10.98 1.24
N THR A 43 -25.58 -10.23 1.96
CA THR A 43 -24.17 -10.11 1.65
C THR A 43 -23.52 -11.49 1.73
N SER A 44 -23.06 -12.01 0.59
CA SER A 44 -22.33 -13.27 0.53
C SER A 44 -21.08 -13.18 1.41
N ALA A 45 -20.82 -14.24 2.17
CA ALA A 45 -19.67 -14.33 3.05
C ALA A 45 -18.36 -14.03 2.30
N TRP A 46 -18.24 -14.39 1.01
CA TRP A 46 -17.01 -14.23 0.23
C TRP A 46 -17.03 -13.04 -0.73
N GLN A 47 -18.01 -12.15 -0.63
CA GLN A 47 -18.09 -10.96 -1.49
C GLN A 47 -16.84 -10.07 -1.29
N GLY A 48 -16.21 -9.68 -2.40
CA GLY A 48 -14.95 -8.92 -2.39
C GLY A 48 -13.71 -9.79 -2.53
N SER A 49 -13.83 -11.13 -2.46
CA SER A 49 -12.69 -12.01 -2.73
C SER A 49 -12.22 -11.89 -4.19
N ALA A 50 -10.91 -11.83 -4.41
CA ALA A 50 -10.34 -11.70 -5.73
C ALA A 50 -9.15 -12.65 -5.98
N ILE A 51 -8.99 -13.02 -7.25
CA ILE A 51 -7.79 -13.65 -7.79
C ILE A 51 -7.35 -12.78 -8.95
N ALA A 52 -6.17 -12.16 -8.82
CA ALA A 52 -5.63 -11.27 -9.84
C ALA A 52 -4.38 -11.89 -10.46
N TYR A 53 -4.42 -12.12 -11.76
CA TYR A 53 -3.23 -12.45 -12.55
C TYR A 53 -2.81 -11.24 -13.37
N ARG A 54 -1.57 -10.79 -13.20
CA ARG A 54 -1.03 -9.59 -13.86
C ARG A 54 0.25 -9.96 -14.59
N GLN A 55 0.42 -9.38 -15.78
CA GLN A 55 1.66 -9.41 -16.53
C GLN A 55 2.14 -7.97 -16.70
N SER A 56 3.45 -7.76 -16.53
CA SER A 56 4.10 -6.46 -16.70
C SER A 56 5.34 -6.64 -17.55
N MET A 57 5.55 -5.73 -18.49
CA MET A 57 6.73 -5.70 -19.34
C MET A 57 7.37 -4.32 -19.24
N GLY A 58 8.65 -4.29 -18.87
CA GLY A 58 9.44 -3.06 -18.76
C GLY A 58 10.53 -3.03 -19.82
N VAL A 59 10.66 -1.90 -20.53
CA VAL A 59 11.80 -1.62 -21.41
C VAL A 59 12.31 -0.20 -21.14
N GLN A 60 13.59 -0.04 -20.82
CA GLN A 60 14.21 1.26 -20.50
C GLN A 60 14.57 2.10 -21.75
N GLY A 61 14.08 1.71 -22.92
CA GLY A 61 14.28 2.40 -24.20
C GLY A 61 13.69 1.60 -25.34
N LEU A 62 13.81 2.11 -26.57
CA LEU A 62 13.49 1.34 -27.79
C LEU A 62 14.74 0.88 -28.54
N TRP A 63 15.90 1.48 -28.25
CA TRP A 63 17.16 1.20 -28.93
C TRP A 63 18.18 0.63 -27.97
N LYS A 64 18.45 -0.67 -28.10
CA LYS A 64 19.45 -1.41 -27.31
C LYS A 64 20.84 -0.76 -27.34
N SER A 65 21.24 -0.15 -28.45
CA SER A 65 22.55 0.49 -28.61
C SER A 65 22.67 1.86 -27.95
N ALA A 66 21.55 2.49 -27.59
CA ALA A 66 21.53 3.82 -26.98
C ALA A 66 21.55 3.76 -25.44
N THR A 67 21.31 2.59 -24.85
CA THR A 67 21.24 2.39 -23.40
C THR A 67 22.38 1.46 -22.97
N PRO A 68 23.36 1.93 -22.18
CA PRO A 68 24.47 1.10 -21.69
C PRO A 68 24.02 -0.15 -20.91
N THR A 69 22.84 -0.10 -20.32
CA THR A 69 22.21 -1.18 -19.54
C THR A 69 20.84 -1.53 -20.12
N TRP A 70 20.83 -2.18 -21.29
CA TRP A 70 19.58 -2.69 -21.87
C TRP A 70 19.10 -3.91 -21.07
N ASN A 71 18.14 -3.68 -20.16
CA ASN A 71 17.60 -4.70 -19.27
C ASN A 71 16.06 -4.79 -19.39
N PRO A 72 15.53 -5.45 -20.44
CA PRO A 72 14.10 -5.65 -20.56
C PRO A 72 13.63 -6.63 -19.50
N SER A 73 12.50 -6.32 -18.86
CA SER A 73 11.88 -7.18 -17.85
C SER A 73 10.53 -7.70 -18.32
N PHE A 74 10.24 -8.98 -18.07
CA PHE A 74 8.90 -9.53 -18.18
C PHE A 74 8.55 -10.25 -16.88
N VAL A 75 7.53 -9.75 -16.19
CA VAL A 75 7.11 -10.21 -14.88
C VAL A 75 5.65 -10.66 -14.95
N HIS A 76 5.37 -11.84 -14.41
CA HIS A 76 4.01 -12.26 -14.10
C HIS A 76 3.81 -12.36 -12.59
N SER A 77 2.60 -12.01 -12.13
CA SER A 77 2.22 -12.13 -10.73
C SER A 77 0.82 -12.68 -10.58
N LEU A 78 0.63 -13.54 -9.59
CA LEU A 78 -0.65 -14.05 -9.13
C LEU A 78 -0.89 -13.55 -7.70
N THR A 79 -1.97 -12.82 -7.49
CA THR A 79 -2.39 -12.30 -6.18
C THR A 79 -3.70 -12.97 -5.78
N LEU A 80 -3.73 -13.48 -4.55
CA LEU A 80 -4.90 -14.06 -3.91
C LEU A 80 -5.36 -13.12 -2.79
N GLU A 81 -6.61 -12.67 -2.88
CA GLU A 81 -7.23 -11.74 -1.93
C GLU A 81 -8.55 -12.30 -1.41
N PRO A 82 -8.56 -13.40 -0.63
CA PRO A 82 -9.79 -13.88 -0.01
C PRO A 82 -10.30 -12.85 1.02
N GLN A 83 -11.59 -12.55 0.96
CA GLN A 83 -12.28 -11.67 1.90
C GLN A 83 -13.50 -12.38 2.47
N TRP A 84 -13.58 -12.43 3.80
CA TRP A 84 -14.73 -12.93 4.53
C TRP A 84 -15.47 -11.77 5.21
N ASN A 85 -16.71 -11.52 4.78
CA ASN A 85 -17.61 -10.56 5.41
C ASN A 85 -18.29 -11.21 6.62
N ILE A 86 -17.99 -10.68 7.80
CA ILE A 86 -18.58 -11.12 9.07
C ILE A 86 -19.93 -10.43 9.26
N THR A 87 -20.00 -9.14 8.92
CA THR A 87 -21.21 -8.32 8.88
C THR A 87 -21.18 -7.43 7.63
N GLU A 88 -22.23 -6.64 7.40
CA GLU A 88 -22.24 -5.63 6.32
C GLU A 88 -21.14 -4.56 6.48
N SER A 89 -20.67 -4.33 7.70
CA SER A 89 -19.68 -3.30 8.04
C SER A 89 -18.33 -3.87 8.45
N THR A 90 -18.19 -5.18 8.61
CA THR A 90 -16.95 -5.79 9.11
C THR A 90 -16.54 -6.95 8.24
N SER A 91 -15.31 -6.89 7.75
CA SER A 91 -14.73 -7.97 6.96
C SER A 91 -13.31 -8.27 7.41
N VAL A 92 -12.86 -9.49 7.12
CA VAL A 92 -11.47 -9.93 7.28
C VAL A 92 -10.97 -10.38 5.92
N SER A 93 -9.87 -9.81 5.46
CA SER A 93 -9.21 -10.22 4.24
C SER A 93 -7.79 -10.72 4.51
N SER A 94 -7.32 -11.56 3.60
CA SER A 94 -5.91 -11.90 3.48
C SER A 94 -5.42 -11.48 2.11
N GLU A 95 -4.15 -11.12 2.01
CA GLU A 95 -3.47 -10.88 0.74
C GLU A 95 -2.20 -11.70 0.70
N LEU A 96 -1.99 -12.42 -0.41
CA LEU A 96 -0.76 -13.14 -0.72
C LEU A 96 -0.50 -13.03 -2.22
N SER A 97 0.71 -12.62 -2.60
CA SER A 97 1.11 -12.57 -4.00
C SER A 97 2.35 -13.42 -4.27
N MET A 98 2.39 -13.95 -5.48
CA MET A 98 3.53 -14.65 -6.04
C MET A 98 3.90 -13.95 -7.34
N ALA A 99 5.18 -13.70 -7.55
CA ALA A 99 5.68 -13.12 -8.78
C ALA A 99 6.90 -13.88 -9.29
N SER A 100 7.13 -13.87 -10.59
CA SER A 100 8.36 -14.39 -11.19
C SER A 100 8.73 -13.51 -12.37
N GLU A 101 10.02 -13.37 -12.61
CA GLU A 101 10.55 -12.72 -13.80
C GLU A 101 11.02 -13.79 -14.78
N LEU A 102 10.63 -13.67 -16.06
CA LEU A 102 11.00 -14.63 -17.11
C LEU A 102 12.23 -14.20 -17.91
N THR A 103 12.64 -12.94 -17.80
CA THR A 103 13.79 -12.37 -18.49
C THR A 103 15.09 -12.62 -17.72
N GLN A 104 16.20 -12.80 -18.44
CA GLN A 104 17.55 -12.87 -17.87
C GLN A 104 18.04 -11.47 -17.47
N SER A 105 17.33 -10.78 -16.58
CA SER A 105 17.93 -9.63 -15.93
C SER A 105 18.97 -10.11 -14.91
N ASP A 106 20.01 -9.30 -14.65
CA ASP A 106 21.17 -9.64 -13.83
C ASP A 106 20.84 -10.07 -12.37
N TRP A 107 19.56 -10.03 -11.96
CA TRP A 107 19.13 -10.17 -10.58
C TRP A 107 18.09 -11.26 -10.28
N THR A 108 17.43 -11.87 -11.28
CA THR A 108 16.17 -12.61 -11.02
C THR A 108 15.94 -13.92 -11.79
N THR A 109 16.92 -14.44 -12.54
CA THR A 109 16.72 -15.68 -13.32
C THR A 109 16.19 -16.84 -12.46
N ASP A 110 15.02 -17.37 -12.85
CA ASP A 110 14.34 -18.57 -12.32
C ASP A 110 13.91 -18.56 -10.84
N ARG A 111 13.55 -17.41 -10.27
CA ARG A 111 13.07 -17.34 -8.89
C ARG A 111 11.62 -16.88 -8.78
N ILE A 112 10.82 -17.69 -8.08
CA ILE A 112 9.50 -17.28 -7.59
C ILE A 112 9.70 -16.45 -6.32
N TYR A 113 9.16 -15.25 -6.34
CA TYR A 113 9.03 -14.34 -5.22
C TYR A 113 7.67 -14.54 -4.58
N LEU A 114 7.65 -14.87 -3.30
CA LEU A 114 6.45 -14.90 -2.49
C LEU A 114 6.43 -13.62 -1.66
N SER A 115 5.33 -12.87 -1.67
CA SER A 115 5.16 -11.71 -0.80
C SER A 115 4.97 -12.14 0.65
N ASP A 116 5.02 -11.16 1.54
CA ASP A 116 4.50 -11.37 2.88
C ASP A 116 2.99 -11.51 2.85
N MET A 117 2.47 -12.43 3.66
CA MET A 117 1.05 -12.60 3.88
C MET A 117 0.55 -11.45 4.76
N THR A 118 -0.46 -10.74 4.30
CA THR A 118 -1.10 -9.68 5.08
C THR A 118 -2.49 -10.13 5.49
N LEU A 119 -2.81 -10.03 6.77
CA LEU A 119 -4.17 -10.20 7.30
C LEU A 119 -4.71 -8.82 7.66
N ARG A 120 -5.94 -8.51 7.27
CA ARG A 120 -6.57 -7.21 7.51
C ARG A 120 -8.01 -7.39 7.96
N GLY A 121 -8.37 -6.79 9.08
CA GLY A 121 -9.75 -6.53 9.48
C GLY A 121 -10.16 -5.12 9.06
N THR A 122 -11.27 -4.99 8.35
CA THR A 122 -11.81 -3.71 7.90
C THR A 122 -13.15 -3.45 8.58
N PHE A 123 -13.27 -2.28 9.20
CA PHE A 123 -14.51 -1.74 9.76
C PHE A 123 -14.99 -0.61 8.87
N SER A 124 -15.92 -0.93 7.98
CA SER A 124 -16.56 0.00 7.05
C SER A 124 -17.61 0.86 7.73
N ASN A 125 -17.74 2.10 7.26
CA ASN A 125 -18.67 3.09 7.82
C ASN A 125 -18.46 3.34 9.33
N ALA A 126 -17.24 3.12 9.84
CA ALA A 126 -16.91 3.24 11.25
C ALA A 126 -17.24 4.64 11.80
N LEU A 127 -17.05 5.66 10.96
CA LEU A 127 -17.54 7.02 11.19
C LEU A 127 -18.24 7.48 9.91
N THR A 128 -19.52 7.83 10.03
CA THR A 128 -20.29 8.43 8.94
C THR A 128 -20.73 9.81 9.38
N SER A 129 -20.37 10.83 8.61
CA SER A 129 -20.86 12.20 8.85
C SER A 129 -21.88 12.56 7.78
N SER A 130 -23.15 12.67 8.18
CA SER A 130 -24.23 13.09 7.28
C SER A 130 -24.03 14.51 6.76
N LEU A 131 -23.43 15.38 7.57
CA LEU A 131 -23.16 16.78 7.20
C LEU A 131 -22.12 16.90 6.08
N LEU A 132 -21.12 16.03 6.07
CA LEU A 132 -20.00 16.10 5.11
C LEU A 132 -20.13 15.07 3.98
N GLN A 133 -21.08 14.12 4.08
CA GLN A 133 -21.22 12.97 3.18
C GLN A 133 -19.90 12.20 3.03
N THR A 134 -19.21 12.04 4.16
CA THR A 134 -17.94 11.34 4.24
C THR A 134 -18.13 9.99 4.91
N THR A 135 -17.53 8.97 4.32
CA THR A 135 -17.45 7.63 4.89
C THR A 135 -16.03 7.37 5.34
N THR A 136 -15.85 6.92 6.57
CA THR A 136 -14.53 6.54 7.08
C THR A 136 -14.50 5.04 7.39
N HIS A 137 -13.47 4.38 6.88
CA HIS A 137 -13.13 2.99 7.13
C HIS A 137 -11.89 2.93 8.04
N ILE A 138 -11.89 2.00 8.98
CA ILE A 138 -10.73 1.71 9.84
C ILE A 138 -10.22 0.32 9.48
N ASN A 139 -8.93 0.23 9.22
CA ASN A 139 -8.24 -1.02 8.88
C ASN A 139 -7.28 -1.38 10.01
N LEU A 140 -7.41 -2.58 10.55
CA LEU A 140 -6.41 -3.19 11.45
C LEU A 140 -5.75 -4.31 10.69
N GLY A 141 -4.42 -4.38 10.70
CA GLY A 141 -3.72 -5.41 9.94
C GLY A 141 -2.49 -5.94 10.64
N VAL A 142 -2.04 -7.09 10.16
CA VAL A 142 -0.74 -7.66 10.51
C VAL A 142 -0.13 -8.27 9.26
N ARG A 143 1.12 -7.91 9.00
CA ARG A 143 1.95 -8.55 7.98
C ARG A 143 2.81 -9.63 8.61
N LEU A 144 2.80 -10.81 8.02
CA LEU A 144 3.52 -11.99 8.47
C LEU A 144 4.74 -12.24 7.56
N PRO A 145 5.89 -12.69 8.12
CA PRO A 145 7.15 -12.82 7.40
C PRO A 145 7.21 -14.11 6.56
N THR A 146 6.29 -14.28 5.60
CA THR A 146 6.26 -15.47 4.74
C THR A 146 7.28 -15.38 3.60
N SER A 147 7.66 -14.16 3.20
CA SER A 147 8.63 -13.95 2.13
C SER A 147 10.07 -14.31 2.56
N LYS A 148 10.95 -14.58 1.59
CA LYS A 148 12.39 -14.77 1.87
C LYS A 148 13.06 -13.47 2.39
N PRO A 149 12.82 -12.29 1.79
CA PRO A 149 13.39 -11.03 2.29
C PRO A 149 12.98 -10.70 3.73
N SER A 150 11.71 -10.88 4.08
CA SER A 150 11.26 -10.58 5.45
C SER A 150 11.89 -11.52 6.47
N ARG A 151 12.01 -12.82 6.16
CA ARG A 151 12.77 -13.76 7.01
C ARG A 151 14.24 -13.39 7.13
N ALA A 152 14.89 -12.99 6.03
CA ALA A 152 16.27 -12.53 6.03
C ALA A 152 16.46 -11.24 6.85
N SER A 153 15.45 -10.36 6.88
CA SER A 153 15.43 -9.18 7.75
C SER A 153 15.09 -9.49 9.21
N SER A 154 14.90 -10.77 9.57
CA SER A 154 14.44 -11.22 10.89
C SER A 154 13.10 -10.64 11.33
N LEU A 155 12.23 -10.28 10.36
CA LEU A 155 10.87 -9.81 10.67
C LEU A 155 10.11 -10.91 11.40
N ILE A 156 9.48 -10.55 12.52
CA ILE A 156 8.58 -11.40 13.29
C ILE A 156 7.14 -11.16 12.81
N MET A 157 6.75 -9.89 12.75
CA MET A 157 5.47 -9.42 12.22
C MET A 157 5.49 -7.89 12.06
N ALA A 158 4.55 -7.32 11.32
CA ALA A 158 4.34 -5.88 11.27
C ALA A 158 2.85 -5.55 11.44
N PRO A 159 2.37 -5.26 12.67
CA PRO A 159 1.04 -4.72 12.86
C PRO A 159 0.88 -3.37 12.16
N SER A 160 -0.34 -3.08 11.69
CA SER A 160 -0.70 -1.84 11.01
C SER A 160 -2.07 -1.34 11.41
N LEU A 161 -2.22 -0.02 11.40
CA LEU A 161 -3.49 0.69 11.52
C LEU A 161 -3.63 1.60 10.30
N GLY A 162 -4.76 1.50 9.61
CA GLY A 162 -5.11 2.34 8.48
C GLY A 162 -6.44 3.04 8.70
N VAL A 163 -6.58 4.23 8.14
CA VAL A 163 -7.82 4.99 8.10
C VAL A 163 -8.02 5.47 6.67
N ILE A 164 -9.13 5.07 6.06
CA ILE A 164 -9.51 5.52 4.72
C ILE A 164 -10.73 6.40 4.89
N THR A 165 -10.66 7.65 4.42
CA THR A 165 -11.81 8.55 4.39
C THR A 165 -12.15 8.86 2.96
N GLU A 166 -13.40 8.62 2.58
CA GLU A 166 -13.91 8.80 1.23
C GLU A 166 -15.00 9.85 1.21
N ARG A 167 -15.03 10.64 0.13
CA ARG A 167 -16.09 11.59 -0.15
C ARG A 167 -16.47 11.52 -1.62
N SER A 168 -17.77 11.41 -1.87
CA SER A 168 -18.33 11.48 -3.22
C SER A 168 -18.83 12.90 -3.50
N PHE A 169 -18.61 13.37 -4.72
CA PHE A 169 -19.05 14.66 -5.22
C PHE A 169 -19.89 14.45 -6.48
N ALA A 170 -20.98 15.21 -6.61
CA ALA A 170 -21.86 15.20 -7.78
C ALA A 170 -21.27 16.03 -8.93
N VAL A 171 -20.06 15.69 -9.37
CA VAL A 171 -19.37 16.29 -10.53
C VAL A 171 -19.34 15.26 -11.65
N ALA A 172 -19.78 15.64 -12.85
CA ALA A 172 -20.00 14.73 -13.98
C ALA A 172 -20.92 13.55 -13.60
N LYS A 173 -20.49 12.29 -13.78
CA LYS A 173 -21.22 11.09 -13.32
C LYS A 173 -20.84 10.64 -11.91
N GLY A 174 -19.84 11.29 -11.31
CA GLY A 174 -19.37 11.00 -9.97
C GLY A 174 -17.86 11.23 -9.86
N LEU A 175 -17.46 12.05 -8.89
CA LEU A 175 -16.07 12.16 -8.46
C LEU A 175 -15.98 11.58 -7.05
N LYS A 176 -15.10 10.62 -6.83
CA LYS A 176 -14.76 10.12 -5.49
C LYS A 176 -13.36 10.56 -5.14
N LEU A 177 -13.20 11.19 -3.98
CA LEU A 177 -11.90 11.46 -3.39
C LEU A 177 -11.73 10.56 -2.18
N SER A 178 -10.61 9.87 -2.08
CA SER A 178 -10.24 9.10 -0.90
C SER A 178 -8.88 9.53 -0.38
N LEU A 179 -8.77 9.59 0.95
CA LEU A 179 -7.54 9.81 1.69
C LEU A 179 -7.27 8.55 2.51
N ASP A 180 -6.16 7.88 2.22
CA ASP A 180 -5.68 6.73 2.97
C ASP A 180 -4.48 7.14 3.83
N LEU A 181 -4.58 6.92 5.14
CA LEU A 181 -3.52 7.14 6.10
C LEU A 181 -3.21 5.82 6.79
N SER A 182 -1.96 5.39 6.74
CA SER A 182 -1.51 4.12 7.29
C SER A 182 -0.29 4.30 8.19
N VAL A 183 -0.24 3.54 9.27
CA VAL A 183 0.94 3.40 10.12
C VAL A 183 1.19 1.92 10.39
N SER A 184 2.43 1.48 10.21
CA SER A 184 2.86 0.11 10.51
C SER A 184 4.13 0.10 11.34
N ARG A 185 4.23 -0.85 12.27
CA ARG A 185 5.39 -1.02 13.14
C ARG A 185 5.99 -2.42 12.95
N PRO A 186 6.92 -2.59 11.99
CA PRO A 186 7.66 -3.83 11.85
C PRO A 186 8.43 -4.18 13.13
N MET A 187 8.34 -5.45 13.53
CA MET A 187 9.01 -5.99 14.71
C MET A 187 10.03 -7.02 14.23
N HIS A 188 11.30 -6.81 14.54
CA HIS A 188 12.40 -7.66 14.11
C HIS A 188 13.08 -8.31 15.30
N SER A 189 13.57 -9.54 15.15
CA SER A 189 14.36 -10.22 16.19
C SER A 189 15.72 -9.56 16.38
N TYR A 190 16.34 -9.08 15.29
CA TYR A 190 17.63 -8.40 15.31
C TYR A 190 17.61 -7.17 14.39
N THR A 191 18.48 -6.20 14.68
CA THR A 191 18.74 -5.08 13.77
C THR A 191 19.76 -5.52 12.73
N THR A 192 19.30 -5.98 11.58
CA THR A 192 20.14 -6.29 10.43
C THR A 192 20.08 -5.15 9.41
N GLY A 193 21.06 -5.11 8.51
CA GLY A 193 20.88 -4.40 7.24
C GLY A 193 19.90 -5.21 6.41
N SER A 194 18.75 -4.65 6.06
CA SER A 194 17.81 -5.30 5.16
C SER A 194 18.05 -4.85 3.72
N LEU A 195 18.03 -5.82 2.82
CA LEU A 195 17.64 -5.59 1.44
C LEU A 195 16.11 -5.45 1.43
N GLN A 196 15.60 -4.23 1.52
CA GLN A 196 14.20 -3.98 1.20
C GLN A 196 14.10 -3.87 -0.33
N GLY A 197 13.96 -5.01 -0.99
CA GLY A 197 13.18 -5.08 -2.23
C GLY A 197 13.78 -5.69 -3.50
N SER A 198 12.89 -6.05 -4.42
CA SER A 198 13.16 -6.66 -5.74
C SER A 198 13.14 -5.60 -6.87
N PRO A 199 13.99 -5.68 -7.91
CA PRO A 199 14.37 -4.55 -8.77
C PRO A 199 13.44 -4.22 -9.96
N ILE A 200 12.13 -4.49 -9.86
CA ILE A 200 11.24 -4.35 -11.03
C ILE A 200 10.83 -2.89 -11.22
N ASP A 201 11.43 -2.24 -12.22
CA ASP A 201 11.08 -0.91 -12.71
C ASP A 201 9.61 -0.82 -13.16
N GLY A 202 8.92 0.27 -12.81
CA GLY A 202 7.55 0.58 -13.29
C GLY A 202 6.39 0.10 -12.42
N CYS A 203 6.65 -0.41 -11.22
CA CYS A 203 5.60 -0.88 -10.33
C CYS A 203 5.07 0.29 -9.45
N SER A 204 3.88 0.81 -9.80
CA SER A 204 3.25 1.98 -9.13
C SER A 204 2.08 1.62 -8.18
N SER A 205 1.75 0.34 -8.01
CA SER A 205 0.68 -0.10 -7.09
C SER A 205 1.17 -0.26 -5.64
N PRO A 206 0.29 -0.25 -4.63
CA PRO A 206 0.66 -0.39 -3.20
C PRO A 206 1.54 -1.62 -2.88
N GLY A 207 1.38 -2.72 -3.62
CA GLY A 207 2.23 -3.93 -3.51
C GLY A 207 3.67 -3.77 -4.05
N CYS A 208 4.02 -2.59 -4.59
CA CYS A 208 5.32 -2.32 -5.19
C CYS A 208 6.31 -1.64 -4.22
N ARG A 209 5.89 -1.30 -3.00
CA ARG A 209 6.81 -0.74 -1.98
C ARG A 209 7.92 -1.71 -1.60
N GLU A 210 7.70 -2.99 -1.81
CA GLU A 210 8.69 -4.06 -1.64
C GLU A 210 9.74 -4.07 -2.76
N LEU A 211 9.85 -3.02 -3.60
CA LEU A 211 10.67 -3.01 -4.81
C LEU A 211 11.70 -1.86 -4.89
N MET A 212 11.83 -1.00 -3.87
CA MET A 212 12.80 0.11 -3.86
C MET A 212 14.07 -0.20 -3.05
N GLN A 213 15.19 -0.43 -3.74
CA GLN A 213 16.47 -0.81 -3.15
C GLN A 213 17.26 0.39 -2.60
N ILE A 214 17.42 0.44 -1.28
CA ILE A 214 18.60 1.06 -0.65
C ILE A 214 19.02 0.10 0.47
N PRO A 215 20.31 -0.30 0.58
CA PRO A 215 20.79 -1.03 1.75
C PRO A 215 20.54 -0.17 2.98
N THR A 216 19.48 -0.50 3.70
CA THR A 216 18.98 0.28 4.81
C THR A 216 18.85 -0.60 6.03
N ARG A 217 18.99 0.01 7.19
CA ARG A 217 18.70 -0.67 8.46
C ARG A 217 17.23 -1.07 8.46
N ASN A 218 16.88 -2.07 9.25
CA ASN A 218 15.48 -2.41 9.49
C ASN A 218 14.65 -1.15 9.85
N THR A 219 13.50 -1.03 9.21
CA THR A 219 12.51 0.02 9.49
C THR A 219 11.81 -0.29 10.80
N ARG A 220 11.82 0.65 11.74
CA ARG A 220 11.11 0.58 13.02
C ARG A 220 9.65 0.99 12.90
N LEU A 221 9.37 1.98 12.06
CA LEU A 221 8.03 2.55 11.91
C LEU A 221 7.87 3.04 10.48
N ILE A 222 6.70 2.79 9.89
CA ILE A 222 6.37 3.16 8.53
C ILE A 222 5.09 3.98 8.59
N PHE A 223 5.10 5.14 7.94
CA PHE A 223 3.92 5.96 7.70
C PHE A 223 3.66 5.97 6.20
N GLU A 224 2.39 5.88 5.83
CA GLU A 224 1.91 6.04 4.47
C GLU A 224 0.76 7.03 4.47
N GLU A 225 0.76 7.88 3.46
CA GLU A 225 -0.36 8.75 3.14
C GLU A 225 -0.59 8.66 1.65
N SER A 226 -1.84 8.56 1.23
CA SER A 226 -2.16 8.68 -0.18
C SER A 226 -3.51 9.31 -0.42
N ILE A 227 -3.58 10.05 -1.50
CA ILE A 227 -4.79 10.67 -2.01
C ILE A 227 -5.09 10.01 -3.34
N GLN A 228 -6.32 9.54 -3.49
CA GLN A 228 -6.82 9.00 -4.74
C GLN A 228 -8.05 9.82 -5.17
N ALA A 229 -8.06 10.19 -6.43
CA ALA A 229 -9.20 10.81 -7.09
C ALA A 229 -9.68 9.89 -8.20
N GLN A 230 -10.96 9.54 -8.16
CA GLN A 230 -11.61 8.69 -9.14
C GLN A 230 -12.76 9.45 -9.79
N LEU A 231 -12.62 9.77 -11.08
CA LEU A 231 -13.62 10.47 -11.86
C LEU A 231 -14.28 9.50 -12.84
N GLN A 232 -15.60 9.33 -12.71
CA GLN A 232 -16.40 8.63 -13.70
C GLN A 232 -16.85 9.63 -14.76
N LEU A 233 -16.31 9.50 -15.97
CA LEU A 233 -16.65 10.35 -17.11
C LEU A 233 -17.88 9.80 -17.86
N PHE A 234 -17.91 8.49 -18.06
CA PHE A 234 -18.96 7.75 -18.76
C PHE A 234 -19.30 6.49 -17.96
N GLU A 235 -20.37 5.78 -18.34
CA GLU A 235 -20.80 4.54 -17.67
C GLU A 235 -19.67 3.51 -17.54
N HIS A 236 -18.81 3.42 -18.57
CA HIS A 236 -17.74 2.43 -18.67
C HIS A 236 -16.34 3.03 -18.58
N THR A 237 -16.21 4.30 -18.24
CA THR A 237 -14.90 4.99 -18.24
C THR A 237 -14.67 5.68 -16.91
N VAL A 238 -13.67 5.16 -16.20
CA VAL A 238 -13.22 5.68 -14.92
C VAL A 238 -11.77 6.11 -15.06
N MET A 239 -11.49 7.37 -14.75
CA MET A 239 -10.15 7.89 -14.62
C MET A 239 -9.76 7.90 -13.15
N THR A 240 -8.59 7.33 -12.84
CA THR A 240 -8.06 7.31 -11.47
C THR A 240 -6.72 8.03 -11.46
N ALA A 241 -6.59 9.05 -10.61
CA ALA A 241 -5.33 9.67 -10.26
C ALA A 241 -4.98 9.29 -8.81
N TYR A 242 -3.71 8.99 -8.56
CA TYR A 242 -3.21 8.57 -7.26
C TYR A 242 -1.89 9.27 -6.98
N VAL A 243 -1.76 9.84 -5.78
CA VAL A 243 -0.52 10.37 -5.26
C VAL A 243 -0.33 9.83 -3.85
N GLY A 244 0.82 9.24 -3.59
CA GLY A 244 1.16 8.71 -2.27
C GLY A 244 2.55 9.13 -1.83
N ALA A 245 2.73 9.24 -0.53
CA ALA A 245 4.01 9.41 0.12
C ALA A 245 4.18 8.39 1.24
N GLY A 246 5.41 7.95 1.45
CA GLY A 246 5.74 6.98 2.47
C GLY A 246 7.02 7.36 3.21
N GLN A 247 7.01 7.27 4.53
CA GLN A 247 8.16 7.59 5.38
C GLN A 247 8.50 6.41 6.27
N GLY A 248 9.78 6.03 6.32
CA GLY A 248 10.28 4.97 7.19
C GLY A 248 11.25 5.53 8.23
N LEU A 249 10.95 5.32 9.52
CA LEU A 249 11.92 5.55 10.59
C LEU A 249 12.77 4.30 10.77
N LEU A 250 14.08 4.46 10.66
CA LEU A 250 15.04 3.36 10.79
C LEU A 250 15.43 3.12 12.25
N HIS A 251 15.82 1.89 12.59
CA HIS A 251 16.49 1.63 13.86
C HIS A 251 17.80 2.45 14.00
N SER A 252 18.10 2.89 15.22
CA SER A 252 19.41 3.48 15.53
C SER A 252 20.50 2.44 15.32
N LEU A 253 21.70 2.87 14.90
CA LEU A 253 22.88 2.02 15.00
C LEU A 253 23.08 1.71 16.48
N SER A 254 22.84 0.47 16.88
CA SER A 254 23.44 -0.01 18.11
C SER A 254 24.93 -0.15 17.82
N PRO A 255 25.84 0.31 18.70
CA PRO A 255 27.20 -0.19 18.69
C PRO A 255 27.09 -1.68 19.00
N SER A 256 27.06 -2.53 17.96
CA SER A 256 27.03 -3.96 18.17
C SER A 256 28.33 -4.35 18.89
N PRO A 257 28.30 -5.14 19.98
CA PRO A 257 29.43 -6.00 20.25
C PRO A 257 29.58 -6.87 18.99
N LEU A 258 30.80 -6.99 18.47
CA LEU A 258 31.12 -7.86 17.36
C LEU A 258 30.51 -9.24 17.64
N VAL A 259 29.45 -9.60 16.91
CA VAL A 259 28.95 -10.98 16.91
C VAL A 259 29.98 -11.74 16.08
N SER A 260 30.96 -12.32 16.77
CA SER A 260 31.87 -13.31 16.21
C SER A 260 31.03 -14.49 15.78
N PHE A 261 30.95 -14.73 14.47
CA PHE A 261 30.53 -16.03 13.95
C PHE A 261 31.75 -16.95 14.05
N GLU A 262 32.06 -17.40 15.26
CA GLU A 262 33.01 -18.49 15.41
C GLU A 262 32.28 -19.77 15.03
N PRO A 263 32.70 -20.48 13.98
CA PRO A 263 32.07 -21.74 13.62
C PRO A 263 32.36 -22.75 14.75
N ASP A 264 31.29 -23.30 15.34
CA ASP A 264 31.41 -24.47 16.19
C ASP A 264 31.97 -25.62 15.32
N HIS A 265 33.25 -25.94 15.54
CA HIS A 265 33.98 -27.04 14.91
C HIS A 265 33.77 -28.36 15.66
#